data_AF-A0A9D4FKH4-F1
#
_entry.id   AF-A0A9D4FKH4-F1
#
_cell.length_a   1.000
_cell.length_b   1.000
_cell.length_c   1.000
_cell.angle_alpha   90.00
_cell.angle_beta   90.00
_cell.angle_gamma   90.00
#
_symmetry.space_group_name_H-M   'P 1'
#
loop_
_entity.id
_entity.type
_entity.pdbx_description
1 polymer ?
#
loop_
_entity_poly.entity_id
_entity_poly.type
_entity_poly.pdbx_seq_one_letter_code
_entity_poly.pdbx_strand_id
1 'polypeptide(L)' 'MNCLDKPGCIWNADGTGFNMGSNVTKVIGPSERNCHVPHITAGKQRLTVMYCGSASGKMIPPFLSSQSPNLAPSIL' A
#
# COMPACT_ATOMS: atom_id res chain seq x y z
N MET A 1 19.53 16.15 -26.32
CA MET A 1 18.25 15.39 -26.42
C MET A 1 17.38 15.83 -25.27
N ASN A 2 16.19 16.37 -25.55
CA ASN A 2 15.28 16.89 -24.52
C ASN A 2 14.24 15.81 -24.17
N CYS A 3 14.03 15.54 -22.88
CA CYS A 3 13.08 14.51 -22.43
C CYS A 3 11.62 14.87 -22.70
N LEU A 4 11.32 16.18 -22.87
CA LEU A 4 9.98 16.67 -23.23
C LEU A 4 9.53 16.20 -24.62
N ASP A 5 10.46 15.97 -25.55
CA ASP A 5 10.15 15.57 -26.92
C ASP A 5 9.81 14.08 -27.02
N LYS A 6 10.08 13.30 -25.97
CA LYS A 6 9.87 11.84 -25.91
C LYS A 6 9.31 11.43 -24.55
N PRO A 7 8.00 11.62 -24.31
CA PRO A 7 7.38 11.31 -23.02
C PRO A 7 7.54 9.83 -22.62
N GLY A 8 7.72 8.94 -23.60
CA GLY A 8 8.01 7.52 -23.35
C GLY A 8 9.33 7.23 -22.62
N CYS A 9 10.23 8.21 -22.48
CA CYS A 9 11.46 8.15 -21.70
C CYS A 9 11.29 8.65 -20.26
N ILE A 10 10.14 9.24 -19.92
CA ILE A 10 9.81 9.70 -18.57
C ILE A 10 9.23 8.53 -17.78
N TRP A 11 9.78 8.32 -16.58
CA TRP A 11 9.32 7.32 -15.62
C TRP A 11 8.81 8.02 -14.37
N ASN A 12 7.59 7.68 -13.96
CA ASN A 12 6.99 8.13 -12.72
C ASN A 12 7.14 7.02 -11.69
N ALA A 13 7.61 7.39 -10.50
CA ALA A 13 7.70 6.48 -9.37
C ALA A 13 7.08 7.13 -8.13
N ASP A 14 6.30 6.36 -7.38
CA ASP A 14 5.69 6.81 -6.13
C ASP A 14 5.34 5.61 -5.23
N GLY A 15 5.07 5.88 -3.96
CA GLY A 15 4.89 4.89 -2.92
C GLY A 15 3.57 5.05 -2.18
N THR A 16 2.78 3.97 -2.15
CA THR A 16 1.50 3.94 -1.43
C THR A 16 1.55 2.98 -0.26
N GLY A 17 1.21 3.47 0.93
CA GLY A 17 1.12 2.67 2.16
C GLY A 17 -0.29 2.15 2.42
N PHE A 18 -0.39 0.86 2.71
CA PHE A 18 -1.59 0.14 3.16
C PHE A 18 -1.42 -0.26 4.62
N ASN A 19 -2.35 0.18 5.47
CA ASN A 19 -2.42 -0.28 6.84
C ASN A 19 -3.32 -1.52 6.89
N MET A 20 -2.75 -2.65 7.25
CA MET A 20 -3.47 -3.89 7.53
C MET A 20 -3.89 -3.87 9.01
N GLY A 21 -5.20 -3.81 9.21
CA GLY A 21 -5.85 -3.68 10.51
C GLY A 21 -7.16 -2.92 10.32
N SER A 22 -8.26 -3.46 10.84
CA SER A 22 -9.54 -2.76 10.77
C SER A 22 -9.53 -1.55 11.70
N ASN A 23 -9.92 -0.39 11.18
CA ASN A 23 -10.51 0.64 12.03
C ASN A 23 -11.92 0.17 12.38
N VAL A 24 -12.37 0.42 13.61
CA VAL A 24 -13.79 0.24 13.97
C VAL A 24 -14.60 1.11 13.03
N THR A 25 -15.28 0.49 12.08
CA THR A 25 -16.09 1.16 11.07
C THR A 25 -17.55 0.92 11.41
N LYS A 26 -18.37 1.97 11.30
CA LYS A 26 -19.82 1.82 11.42
C LYS A 26 -20.30 1.04 10.21
N VAL A 27 -20.71 -0.20 10.42
CA VAL A 27 -21.37 -1.01 9.40
C VAL A 27 -22.86 -0.66 9.36
N ILE A 28 -23.40 -0.44 8.16
CA ILE A 28 -24.85 -0.39 7.97
C ILE A 28 -25.32 -1.84 7.87
N GLY A 29 -25.92 -2.35 8.95
CA GLY A 29 -26.38 -3.72 9.06
C GLY A 29 -27.70 -3.81 9.82
N PRO A 30 -28.37 -4.98 9.80
CA PRO A 30 -29.64 -5.18 10.48
C PRO A 30 -29.53 -4.82 11.97
N SER A 31 -30.61 -4.27 12.54
CA SER A 31 -30.68 -3.62 13.86
C SER A 31 -30.38 -4.54 15.07
N GLU A 32 -30.03 -5.81 14.85
CA GLU A 32 -29.71 -6.73 15.92
C GLU A 32 -28.27 -6.50 16.41
N ARG A 33 -28.17 -5.79 17.54
CA ARG A 33 -26.92 -5.23 18.09
C ARG A 33 -25.99 -6.22 18.80
N ASN A 34 -26.23 -7.53 18.69
CA ASN A 34 -25.52 -8.53 19.51
C ASN A 34 -24.71 -9.53 18.71
N CYS A 35 -24.36 -9.21 17.47
CA CYS A 35 -23.33 -9.96 16.75
C CYS A 35 -21.98 -9.39 17.17
N HIS A 36 -21.33 -10.00 18.16
CA HIS A 36 -19.94 -9.68 18.48
C HIS A 36 -19.08 -10.15 17.30
N VAL A 37 -18.98 -9.32 16.24
CA VAL A 37 -18.13 -9.63 15.09
C VAL A 37 -16.72 -9.70 15.63
N PRO A 38 -16.00 -10.83 15.48
CA PRO A 38 -14.63 -10.92 15.93
C PRO A 38 -13.84 -9.86 15.16
N HIS A 39 -13.46 -8.80 15.86
CA HIS A 39 -12.56 -7.80 15.33
C HIS A 39 -11.21 -8.50 15.16
N ILE A 40 -10.85 -8.84 13.93
CA ILE A 40 -9.51 -9.31 13.63
C ILE A 40 -8.59 -8.10 13.75
N THR A 41 -8.07 -7.89 14.95
CA THR A 41 -6.93 -7.01 15.19
C THR A 41 -5.70 -7.72 14.60
N ALA A 42 -5.60 -7.78 13.27
CA ALA A 42 -4.30 -7.97 12.66
C ALA A 42 -3.43 -6.83 13.20
N GLY A 43 -2.31 -7.16 13.85
CA GLY A 43 -1.41 -6.16 14.42
C GLY A 43 -1.14 -5.06 13.38
N LYS A 44 -0.94 -3.82 13.83
CA LYS A 44 -0.74 -2.64 12.96
C LYS A 44 0.42 -2.89 11.99
N GLN A 45 0.15 -3.53 10.87
CA GLN A 45 1.14 -3.92 9.88
C GLN A 45 0.99 -2.97 8.71
N ARG A 46 2.08 -2.31 8.34
CA ARG A 46 2.09 -1.38 7.23
C ARG A 46 2.81 -2.03 6.06
N LEU A 47 2.11 -2.17 4.94
CA LEU A 47 2.66 -2.58 3.66
C LEU A 47 2.80 -1.34 2.77
N THR A 48 4.01 -1.01 2.35
CA THR A 48 4.25 0.05 1.37
C THR A 48 4.56 -0.58 0.02
N VAL A 49 3.82 -0.16 -1.00
CA VAL A 49 3.98 -0.58 -2.39
C VAL A 49 4.62 0.56 -3.15
N MET A 50 5.80 0.35 -3.70
CA MET A 50 6.45 1.28 -4.63
C MET A 50 6.11 0.88 -6.06
N TYR A 51 5.57 1.81 -6.83
CA TYR A 51 5.30 1.62 -8.25
C TYR A 51 6.23 2.47 -9.10
N CYS A 52 6.57 1.97 -10.30
CA CYS A 52 7.33 2.73 -11.28
C CYS A 52 6.85 2.39 -12.69
N GLY A 53 6.39 3.40 -13.42
CA GLY A 53 5.81 3.24 -14.76
C GLY A 53 6.16 4.38 -15.70
N SER A 54 6.20 4.08 -17.00
CA SER A 54 6.46 5.06 -18.05
C SER A 54 5.18 5.52 -18.75
N ALA A 55 5.23 6.67 -19.42
CA ALA A 55 4.14 7.11 -20.30
C ALA A 55 3.92 6.20 -21.52
N SER A 56 4.87 5.30 -21.80
CA SER A 56 4.76 4.27 -22.84
C SER A 56 4.08 2.98 -22.37
N GLY A 57 3.54 2.96 -21.14
CA GLY A 57 2.84 1.80 -20.58
C GLY A 57 3.77 0.69 -20.08
N LYS A 58 5.09 0.93 -20.01
CA LYS A 58 6.02 -0.02 -19.39
C LYS A 58 5.94 0.15 -17.88
N MET A 59 6.04 -0.96 -17.15
CA MET A 59 6.00 -0.97 -15.69
C MET A 59 7.09 -1.87 -15.15
N ILE A 60 7.79 -1.40 -14.12
CA ILE A 60 8.68 -2.25 -13.32
C ILE A 60 7.80 -2.97 -12.30
N PRO A 61 7.98 -4.29 -12.08
CA PRO A 61 7.25 -5.00 -11.05
C PRO A 61 7.27 -4.24 -9.71
N PRO A 62 6.12 -4.08 -9.04
CA PRO A 62 6.04 -3.26 -7.83
C PRO A 62 6.92 -3.85 -6.73
N PHE A 63 7.65 -2.98 -6.04
CA PHE A 63 8.45 -3.38 -4.88
C PHE A 63 7.59 -3.27 -3.61
N LEU A 64 7.52 -4.37 -2.87
CA LEU A 64 6.74 -4.49 -1.65
C LEU A 64 7.67 -4.40 -0.44
N SER A 65 7.42 -3.45 0.46
CA SER A 65 8.11 -3.35 1.74
C SER A 65 7.11 -3.41 2.87
N SER A 66 7.33 -4.32 3.82
CA SER A 66 6.54 -4.36 5.05
C SER A 66 7.40 -3.90 6.21
N GLN A 67 6.91 -2.94 6.98
CA GLN A 67 7.53 -2.60 8.25
C GLN A 67 6.86 -3.47 9.31
N SER A 68 7.56 -4.49 9.77
CA SER A 68 7.17 -5.18 10.99
C SER A 68 7.53 -4.28 12.18
N PRO A 69 6.60 -3.98 13.11
CA PRO A 69 6.87 -3.08 14.23
C PRO A 69 7.99 -3.54 15.17
N ASN A 70 8.52 -4.76 15.01
CA ASN A 70 9.54 -5.37 15.87
C ASN A 70 10.89 -5.64 15.20
N LEU A 71 11.16 -5.14 13.99
CA LEU A 71 12.48 -5.24 13.37
C LEU A 71 13.02 -3.84 13.09
N ALA A 72 13.97 -3.42 13.92
CA ALA A 72 14.87 -2.33 13.59
C ALA A 72 15.47 -2.58 12.18
N PRO A 73 15.71 -1.53 11.39
CA PRO A 73 16.25 -1.70 10.04
C PRO A 73 17.65 -2.31 10.12
N SER A 74 17.76 -3.59 9.83
CA SER A 74 19.04 -4.25 9.57
C SER A 74 19.53 -3.77 8.21
N ILE A 75 20.46 -2.83 8.22
CA ILE A 75 21.22 -2.42 7.04
C ILE A 75 22.26 -3.52 6.81
N LEU A 76 22.06 -4.36 5.77
CA LEU A 76 23.10 -5.12 5.07
C LEU A 76 22.72 -5.24 3.60
#